data_AF-U1NRP6-F1
#
_entry.id   AF-U1NRP6-F1
#
_cell.length_a   1.000
_cell.length_b   1.000
_cell.length_c   1.000
_cell.angle_alpha   90.00
_cell.angle_beta   90.00
_cell.angle_gamma   90.00
#
_symmetry.space_group_name_H-M   'P 1'
#
loop_
_entity.id
_entity.type
_entity.pdbx_description
1 polymer ?
#
loop_
_entity_poly.entity_id
_entity_poly.type
_entity_poly.pdbx_seq_one_letter_code
_entity_poly.pdbx_strand_id
1 'polypeptide(L)'
;MSHSVISRIAARTGATPVDKTHTLGDIRQVSFDVDTEYEAICKAAAKIDAETDTDVMVWGCGVSIDGCPRVAIQRFESTDPSDADRNEDNREYSNLRSDETAGRGPVTAQRGQSYNTTVER
;
A
#
# COMPACT_ATOMS: atom_id res chain seq x y z
N MET A 1 -23.33 0.12 13.44
CA MET A 1 -21.86 0.15 13.60
C MET A 1 -21.24 0.01 12.21
N SER A 2 -20.45 0.99 11.78
CA SER A 2 -19.71 0.91 10.53
C SER A 2 -18.54 -0.07 10.73
N HIS A 3 -18.59 -1.24 10.09
CA HIS A 3 -17.43 -2.13 10.07
C HIS A 3 -16.38 -1.53 9.14
N SER A 4 -15.14 -1.39 9.63
CA SER A 4 -14.02 -0.92 8.81
C SER A 4 -13.91 -1.76 7.52
N VAL A 5 -13.42 -1.17 6.42
CA VAL A 5 -13.17 -1.88 5.15
C VAL A 5 -12.37 -3.17 5.38
N ILE A 6 -11.38 -3.13 6.27
CA ILE A 6 -10.55 -4.29 6.64
C ILE A 6 -11.41 -5.39 7.27
N SER A 7 -12.27 -5.05 8.23
CA SER A 7 -13.19 -6.00 8.87
C SER A 7 -14.18 -6.59 7.87
N ARG A 8 -14.65 -5.81 6.89
CA ARG A 8 -15.52 -6.30 5.81
C ARG A 8 -14.78 -7.25 4.87
N ILE A 9 -13.52 -6.98 4.52
CA ILE A 9 -12.68 -7.88 3.71
C ILE A 9 -12.48 -9.19 4.47
N ALA A 10 -12.06 -9.13 5.74
CA ALA A 10 -11.85 -10.29 6.59
C ALA A 10 -13.13 -11.14 6.70
N ALA A 11 -14.29 -10.52 6.96
CA ALA A 11 -15.57 -11.22 7.06
C ALA A 11 -15.98 -11.93 5.75
N ARG A 12 -15.63 -11.38 4.59
CA ARG A 12 -15.98 -11.96 3.27
C ARG A 12 -15.05 -13.08 2.84
N THR A 13 -13.81 -13.05 3.30
CA THR A 13 -12.77 -13.98 2.86
C THR A 13 -12.43 -15.03 3.91
N GLY A 14 -12.85 -14.83 5.16
CA GLY A 14 -12.37 -15.61 6.31
C GLY A 14 -10.92 -15.30 6.68
N ALA A 15 -10.30 -14.33 6.02
CA ALA A 15 -8.90 -14.01 6.20
C ALA A 15 -8.66 -13.28 7.52
N THR A 16 -7.54 -13.60 8.15
CA THR A 16 -7.08 -12.87 9.34
C THR A 16 -6.13 -11.76 8.90
N PRO A 17 -6.39 -10.48 9.24
CA PRO A 17 -5.42 -9.42 9.02
C PRO A 17 -4.20 -9.69 9.92
N VAL A 18 -3.01 -9.65 9.32
CA VAL A 18 -1.76 -9.78 10.09
C VAL A 18 -1.26 -8.40 10.47
N ASP A 19 -0.57 -8.31 11.61
CA ASP A 19 -0.02 -7.05 12.13
C ASP A 19 1.23 -6.60 11.34
N LYS A 20 1.00 -6.31 10.05
CA LYS A 20 1.94 -5.75 9.09
C LYS A 20 1.25 -4.59 8.38
N THR A 21 0.80 -3.64 9.20
CA THR A 21 0.20 -2.41 8.70
C THR A 21 1.31 -1.43 8.36
N HIS A 22 1.34 -0.93 7.13
CA HIS A 22 2.22 0.15 6.72
C HIS A 22 1.37 1.37 6.37
N THR A 23 1.73 2.54 6.91
CA THR A 23 1.05 3.79 6.60
C THR A 23 1.98 4.66 5.76
N LEU A 24 1.50 5.11 4.60
CA LEU A 24 2.19 6.03 3.71
C LEU A 24 1.30 7.23 3.45
N GLY A 25 1.51 8.32 4.20
CA GLY A 25 0.55 9.42 4.26
C GLY A 25 -0.80 8.92 4.78
N ASP A 26 -1.88 9.20 4.06
CA ASP A 26 -3.24 8.76 4.44
C ASP A 26 -3.59 7.36 3.93
N ILE A 27 -2.64 6.70 3.25
CA ILE A 27 -2.83 5.35 2.71
C ILE A 27 -2.36 4.34 3.75
N ARG A 28 -3.28 3.49 4.19
CA ARG A 28 -3.01 2.33 5.02
C ARG A 28 -2.94 1.07 4.15
N GLN A 29 -1.81 0.38 4.20
CA GLN A 29 -1.65 -0.96 3.65
C GLN A 29 -1.91 -1.99 4.75
N VAL A 30 -2.75 -2.98 4.46
CA VAL A 30 -3.05 -4.07 5.37
C VAL A 30 -2.74 -5.39 4.69
N SER A 31 -2.04 -6.25 5.43
CA SER A 31 -1.69 -7.59 4.99
C SER A 31 -2.65 -8.62 5.58
N PHE A 32 -2.89 -9.70 4.85
CA PHE A 32 -3.64 -10.86 5.30
C PHE A 32 -2.72 -12.07 5.40
N ASP A 33 -3.21 -13.12 6.05
CA ASP A 33 -2.47 -14.36 6.21
C ASP A 33 -1.96 -14.90 4.85
N VAL A 34 -0.76 -15.49 4.83
CA VAL A 34 -0.12 -16.01 3.62
C VAL A 34 -0.91 -17.14 2.98
N ASP A 35 -1.68 -17.89 3.77
CA ASP A 35 -2.54 -18.98 3.29
C ASP A 35 -3.86 -18.45 2.68
N THR A 36 -4.08 -17.13 2.73
CA THR A 36 -5.25 -16.52 2.11
C THR A 36 -5.06 -16.40 0.61
N GLU A 37 -6.03 -16.89 -0.15
CA GLU A 37 -6.06 -16.74 -1.60
C GLU A 37 -6.10 -15.27 -2.03
N TYR A 38 -5.07 -14.83 -2.76
CA TYR A 38 -4.95 -13.45 -3.27
C TYR A 38 -6.16 -13.02 -4.11
N GLU A 39 -6.69 -13.93 -4.93
CA GLU A 39 -7.86 -13.64 -5.78
C GLU A 39 -9.12 -13.37 -4.94
N ALA A 40 -9.28 -14.06 -3.81
CA ALA A 40 -10.40 -13.83 -2.89
C ALA A 40 -10.32 -12.44 -2.27
N ILE A 41 -9.11 -11.99 -1.92
CA ILE A 41 -8.86 -10.63 -1.40
C ILE A 41 -9.17 -9.58 -2.46
N CYS A 42 -8.70 -9.76 -3.70
CA CYS A 42 -9.01 -8.87 -4.81
C CYS A 42 -10.52 -8.71 -5.04
N LYS A 43 -11.24 -9.84 -5.09
CA LYS A 43 -12.70 -9.84 -5.30
C LYS A 43 -13.43 -9.15 -4.15
N ALA A 44 -13.02 -9.42 -2.91
CA ALA A 44 -13.64 -8.80 -1.74
C ALA A 44 -13.37 -7.29 -1.70
N ALA A 45 -12.14 -6.87 -1.96
CA ALA A 45 -11.71 -5.48 -1.99
C ALA A 45 -12.46 -4.69 -3.07
N ALA A 46 -12.51 -5.19 -4.30
CA ALA A 46 -13.24 -4.54 -5.40
C ALA A 46 -14.74 -4.41 -5.11
N LYS A 47 -15.35 -5.46 -4.52
CA LYS A 47 -16.77 -5.42 -4.17
C LYS A 47 -17.04 -4.44 -3.04
N ILE A 48 -16.13 -4.29 -2.07
CA ILE A 48 -16.28 -3.33 -0.98
C ILE A 48 -16.07 -1.91 -1.49
N ASP A 49 -15.10 -1.68 -2.37
CA ASP A 49 -14.90 -0.38 -3.03
C ASP A 49 -16.16 0.08 -3.75
N ALA A 50 -16.79 -0.81 -4.54
CA ALA A 50 -18.06 -0.54 -5.21
C ALA A 50 -19.26 -0.32 -4.25
N GLU A 51 -19.15 -0.75 -3.00
CA GLU A 51 -20.19 -0.61 -1.97
C GLU A 51 -19.91 0.52 -0.97
N THR A 52 -18.76 1.19 -1.06
CA THR A 52 -18.36 2.22 -0.08
C THR A 52 -18.53 3.60 -0.70
N ASP A 53 -19.20 4.50 0.04
CA ASP A 53 -19.35 5.91 -0.37
C ASP A 53 -18.00 6.66 -0.31
N THR A 54 -17.99 7.89 -0.84
CA THR A 54 -16.83 8.76 -1.13
C THR A 54 -15.76 8.96 -0.04
N ASP A 55 -16.00 8.49 1.19
CA ASP A 55 -15.10 8.71 2.34
C ASP A 55 -13.98 7.68 2.45
N VAL A 56 -14.05 6.56 1.70
CA VAL A 56 -12.99 5.55 1.69
C VAL A 56 -12.78 5.03 0.27
N MET A 57 -11.52 4.92 -0.14
CA MET A 57 -11.12 4.36 -1.43
C MET A 57 -10.16 3.21 -1.25
N VAL A 58 -10.40 2.14 -2.00
CA VAL A 58 -9.46 1.02 -2.13
C VAL A 58 -8.59 1.25 -3.35
N TRP A 59 -7.29 1.50 -3.13
CA TRP A 59 -6.34 1.79 -4.21
C TRP A 59 -5.97 0.57 -5.05
N GLY A 60 -5.93 -0.61 -4.42
CA GLY A 60 -5.57 -1.84 -5.10
C GLY A 60 -5.06 -2.92 -4.16
N CYS A 61 -4.80 -4.07 -4.76
CA CYS A 61 -4.26 -5.24 -4.09
C CYS A 61 -2.85 -5.55 -4.60
N GLY A 62 -2.05 -6.21 -3.77
CA GLY A 62 -0.74 -6.72 -4.13
C GLY A 62 -0.32 -7.89 -3.25
N VAL A 63 0.90 -8.36 -3.44
CA VAL A 63 1.52 -9.40 -2.60
C VAL A 63 2.82 -8.84 -2.06
N SER A 64 3.09 -9.03 -0.78
CA SER A 64 4.36 -8.59 -0.20
C SER A 64 5.50 -9.55 -0.41
N ILE A 65 6.70 -9.09 -0.04
CA ILE A 65 7.94 -9.86 -0.16
C ILE A 65 7.91 -11.20 0.61
N ASP A 66 7.10 -11.28 1.65
CA ASP A 66 6.86 -12.47 2.47
C ASP A 66 5.65 -13.30 1.99
N GLY A 67 5.06 -12.97 0.84
CA GLY A 67 3.97 -13.73 0.23
C GLY A 67 2.57 -13.38 0.73
N CYS A 68 2.42 -12.48 1.69
CA CYS A 68 1.10 -12.09 2.20
C CYS A 68 0.31 -11.26 1.16
N PRO A 69 -0.97 -11.58 0.89
CA PRO A 69 -1.88 -10.69 0.18
C PRO A 69 -2.00 -9.36 0.93
N ARG A 70 -2.03 -8.25 0.19
CA ARG A 70 -2.15 -6.90 0.74
C ARG A 70 -3.20 -6.08 0.02
N VAL A 71 -3.83 -5.17 0.77
CA VAL A 71 -4.77 -4.17 0.24
C VAL A 71 -4.34 -2.79 0.73
N ALA A 72 -4.31 -1.83 -0.20
CA ALA A 72 -4.08 -0.42 0.11
C ALA A 72 -5.41 0.33 0.17
N ILE A 73 -5.66 1.04 1.28
CA ILE A 73 -6.91 1.73 1.58
C ILE A 73 -6.57 3.15 2.00
N GLN A 74 -7.28 4.14 1.48
CA GLN A 74 -7.21 5.52 1.95
C GLN A 74 -8.57 5.94 2.48
N ARG A 75 -8.57 6.64 3.62
CA ARG A 75 -9.74 7.38 4.08
C ARG A 75 -9.58 8.84 3.66
N PHE A 76 -10.62 9.42 3.09
CA PHE A 76 -10.70 10.85 2.88
C PHE A 76 -11.41 11.42 4.10
N GLU A 77 -10.70 12.17 4.95
CA GLU A 77 -11.29 12.77 6.13
C GLU A 77 -12.41 13.74 5.72
N SER A 78 -13.66 13.38 5.99
CA SER A 78 -14.68 14.34 6.41
C SER A 78 -15.54 13.78 7.56
N THR A 79 -14.91 13.16 8.57
CA THR A 79 -15.65 12.76 9.77
C THR A 79 -14.75 12.84 10.99
N ASP A 80 -15.12 13.78 11.86
CA ASP A 80 -14.81 13.97 13.29
C ASP A 80 -13.52 13.31 13.85
N PRO A 81 -12.54 14.08 14.37
CA PRO A 81 -11.27 13.58 14.93
C PRO A 81 -11.41 12.68 16.19
N SER A 82 -12.62 12.32 16.59
CA SER A 82 -12.90 11.45 17.74
C SER A 82 -12.88 9.94 17.44
N ASP A 83 -12.84 9.51 16.17
CA ASP A 83 -12.67 8.09 15.78
C ASP A 83 -11.20 7.66 15.59
N ALA A 84 -10.25 8.56 15.93
CA ALA A 84 -8.84 8.21 16.12
C ALA A 84 -8.67 7.49 17.45
N ASP A 85 -9.11 6.24 17.51
CA ASP A 85 -8.83 5.36 18.63
C ASP A 85 -7.31 5.09 18.67
N ARG A 86 -6.69 5.91 19.51
CA ARG A 86 -5.40 5.77 20.18
C ARG A 86 -4.74 4.40 20.01
N ASN A 87 -3.60 4.40 19.33
CA ASN A 87 -2.44 3.64 19.80
C ASN A 87 -1.25 4.59 19.86
N GLU A 88 -1.09 5.18 21.04
CA GLU A 88 0.15 5.74 21.51
C GLU A 88 1.09 4.56 21.76
N ASP A 89 2.11 4.37 20.94
CA ASP A 89 3.27 3.56 21.32
C ASP A 89 4.55 4.14 20.71
N ASN A 90 5.06 5.12 21.45
CA ASN A 90 6.45 5.39 21.73
C ASN A 90 7.47 4.48 21.02
N ARG A 91 8.07 4.97 19.92
CA ARG A 91 9.39 4.53 19.51
C ARG A 91 10.18 5.67 18.91
N GLU A 92 10.87 6.38 19.80
CA GLU A 92 12.12 7.05 19.50
C GLU A 92 13.00 6.12 18.63
N TYR A 93 13.26 6.51 17.39
CA TYR A 93 14.50 6.14 16.72
C TYR A 93 15.30 7.40 16.46
N SER A 94 16.15 7.66 17.44
CA SER A 94 17.35 8.46 17.34
C SER A 94 18.22 8.00 16.15
N ASN A 95 18.64 8.97 15.35
CA ASN A 95 19.96 9.09 14.71
C ASN A 95 20.48 7.91 13.88
N LEU A 96 20.31 8.00 12.56
CA LEU A 96 21.36 7.61 11.62
C LEU A 96 21.71 8.82 10.76
N ARG A 97 22.75 9.55 11.20
CA ARG A 97 23.61 10.30 10.30
C ARG A 97 24.28 9.27 9.39
N SER A 98 23.98 9.32 8.10
CA SER A 98 24.88 8.84 7.06
C SER A 98 25.37 10.06 6.31
N ASP A 99 26.49 10.59 6.80
CA ASP A 99 27.36 11.47 6.05
C ASP A 99 28.03 10.59 4.99
N GLU A 100 27.46 10.51 3.79
CA GLU A 100 28.17 9.97 2.63
C GLU A 100 27.70 10.67 1.36
N THR A 101 28.55 11.61 0.97
CA THR A 101 28.49 12.37 -0.26
C THR A 101 28.61 11.42 -1.45
N ALA A 102 27.50 11.03 -2.08
CA ALA A 102 27.56 10.41 -3.40
C ALA A 102 27.98 11.50 -4.41
N GLY A 103 29.29 11.59 -4.67
CA GLY A 103 29.86 12.47 -5.67
C GLY A 103 29.22 12.21 -7.03
N ARG A 104 28.52 13.22 -7.58
CA ARG A 104 28.17 13.26 -8.99
C ARG A 104 29.47 13.32 -9.80
N GLY A 105 29.90 12.18 -10.34
CA GLY A 105 30.89 12.16 -11.41
C GLY A 105 30.38 12.93 -12.64
N PRO A 106 31.26 13.59 -13.41
CA PRO A 106 30.85 14.38 -14.56
C PRO A 106 30.27 13.47 -15.65
N VAL A 107 29.02 13.73 -16.04
CA VAL A 107 28.41 13.13 -17.22
C VAL A 107 28.94 13.86 -18.45
N THR A 108 29.95 13.29 -19.11
CA THR A 108 30.32 13.70 -20.47
C THR A 108 29.38 13.02 -21.46
N ALA A 109 28.41 13.75 -21.98
CA ALA A 109 27.57 13.29 -23.09
C ALA A 109 28.42 13.18 -24.37
N GLN A 110 28.73 11.94 -24.79
CA GLN A 110 29.33 11.69 -26.10
C GLN A 110 28.24 11.69 -27.18
N ARG A 111 28.38 12.61 -28.13
CA ARG A 111 27.48 12.81 -29.27
C ARG A 111 27.71 11.71 -30.31
N GLY A 112 26.68 10.90 -30.55
CA GLY A 112 26.51 10.13 -31.79
C GLY A 112 26.72 8.62 -31.65
N GLN A 113 25.61 7.87 -31.64
CA GLN A 113 25.39 6.63 -32.41
C GLN A 113 23.94 6.17 -32.17
N SER A 114 23.05 6.45 -33.12
CA SER A 114 21.68 5.96 -33.14
C SER A 114 21.65 4.54 -33.71
N TYR A 115 21.09 3.60 -32.94
CA TYR A 115 20.82 2.23 -33.38
C TYR A 115 19.65 2.21 -34.37
N ASN A 116 19.84 1.58 -35.53
CA ASN A 116 18.82 1.39 -36.57
C ASN A 116 17.63 0.58 -36.03
N THR A 117 16.43 1.14 -36.09
CA THR A 117 15.16 0.40 -36.01
C THR A 117 14.79 -0.11 -37.40
N THR A 118 14.90 -1.42 -37.64
CA THR A 118 14.28 -2.07 -38.80
C THR A 118 12.82 -2.35 -38.45
N VAL A 119 11.89 -1.73 -39.19
CA VAL A 119 10.46 -2.06 -39.17
C VAL A 119 10.21 -3.00 -40.35
N GLU A 120 9.90 -4.27 -40.08
CA GLU A 120 9.39 -5.19 -41.10
C GLU A 120 7.94 -4.85 -41.45
N ARG A 121 7.60 -5.03 -42.73
CA ARG A 121 6.38 -4.54 -43.38
C ARG A 121 5.36 -5.66 -43.56
#